data_AF-A0A1H5W0I9-F1
#
_entry.id   AF-A0A1H5W0I9-F1
#
_cell.length_a   1.000
_cell.length_b   1.000
_cell.length_c   1.000
_cell.angle_alpha   90.00
_cell.angle_beta   90.00
_cell.angle_gamma   90.00
#
_symmetry.space_group_name_H-M   'P 1'
#
loop_
_entity.id
_entity.type
_entity.pdbx_description
1 polymer ?
#
loop_
_entity_poly.entity_id
_entity_poly.type
_entity_poly.pdbx_seq_one_letter_code
_entity_poly.pdbx_strand_id
1 'polypeptide(L)'
;MRIIALALCLATSSWGGGLVYAHSWYPYDCCSDRDCWPMGLDADAREPEPRIVPGGYLTHDGHFVPESATRVSKDGRFHICRSGGTLTGTVIAPSQRPYCLFVPKPAY
;
A
#
# COMPACT_ATOMS: atom_id res chain seq x y z
N MET A 1 -39.64 -17.11 51.88
CA MET A 1 -38.93 -15.89 51.44
C MET A 1 -37.73 -16.32 50.60
N ARG A 2 -37.79 -15.99 49.30
CA ARG A 2 -36.68 -15.77 48.34
C ARG A 2 -35.79 -16.95 47.88
N ILE A 3 -36.00 -17.25 46.60
CA ILE A 3 -35.17 -17.96 45.62
C ILE A 3 -33.81 -17.26 45.47
N ILE A 4 -32.71 -18.02 45.45
CA ILE A 4 -31.43 -17.64 44.81
C ILE A 4 -30.91 -18.92 44.14
N ALA A 5 -31.27 -19.19 42.88
CA ALA A 5 -30.73 -18.64 41.63
C ALA A 5 -29.33 -19.18 41.27
N LEU A 6 -29.36 -20.01 40.22
CA LEU A 6 -28.29 -20.57 39.38
C LEU A 6 -26.84 -20.12 39.64
N ALA A 7 -25.99 -21.08 39.94
CA ALA A 7 -24.54 -20.98 39.77
C ALA A 7 -24.06 -22.06 38.79
N LEU A 8 -24.12 -21.78 37.49
CA LEU A 8 -23.27 -22.43 36.50
C LEU A 8 -23.32 -21.64 35.19
N CYS A 9 -22.22 -20.98 34.84
CA CYS A 9 -21.78 -20.71 33.47
C CYS A 9 -20.49 -19.87 33.50
N LEU A 10 -19.39 -20.46 34.00
CA LEU A 10 -18.05 -20.03 33.60
C LEU A 10 -17.70 -20.82 32.32
N ALA A 11 -18.35 -20.45 31.22
CA ALA A 11 -17.94 -20.90 29.90
C ALA A 11 -16.64 -20.15 29.56
N THR A 12 -15.52 -20.82 29.80
CA THR A 12 -14.20 -20.47 29.30
C THR A 12 -14.27 -20.34 27.78
N SER A 13 -14.08 -19.14 27.27
CA SER A 13 -13.80 -18.92 25.84
C SER A 13 -12.66 -17.93 25.77
N SER A 14 -11.45 -18.39 26.08
CA SER A 14 -10.23 -17.72 25.67
C SER A 14 -10.23 -17.76 24.14
N TRP A 15 -10.82 -16.74 23.51
CA TRP A 15 -10.69 -16.53 22.08
C TRP A 15 -9.20 -16.45 21.79
N GLY A 16 -8.67 -17.56 21.27
CA GLY A 16 -7.37 -17.60 20.63
C GLY A 16 -7.43 -16.70 19.42
N GLY A 17 -7.16 -15.41 19.61
CA GLY A 17 -6.81 -14.51 18.54
C GLY A 17 -5.48 -14.95 17.98
N GLY A 18 -5.51 -15.89 17.03
CA GLY A 18 -4.34 -16.18 16.21
C GLY A 18 -3.81 -14.88 15.61
N LEU A 19 -2.49 -14.72 15.56
CA LEU A 19 -1.86 -13.58 14.91
C LEU A 19 -2.33 -13.56 13.44
N VAL A 20 -3.25 -12.65 13.12
CA VAL A 20 -3.63 -12.40 11.73
C VAL A 20 -2.47 -11.63 11.13
N TYR A 21 -1.67 -12.29 10.30
CA TYR A 21 -0.66 -11.62 9.51
C TYR A 21 -1.40 -10.71 8.53
N ALA A 22 -1.43 -9.40 8.79
CA ALA A 22 -1.85 -8.44 7.79
C ALA A 22 -0.83 -8.53 6.65
N HIS A 23 -1.20 -9.23 5.58
CA HIS A 23 -0.38 -9.26 4.38
C HIS A 23 -0.27 -7.86 3.83
N SER A 24 0.93 -7.52 3.35
CA SER A 24 1.14 -6.22 2.75
C SER A 24 0.20 -6.04 1.57
N TRP A 25 -0.37 -4.85 1.47
CA TRP A 25 -1.22 -4.54 0.33
C TRP A 25 -0.42 -4.45 -0.97
N TYR A 26 0.85 -4.04 -0.86
CA TYR A 26 1.79 -3.97 -1.97
C TYR A 26 2.64 -5.24 -2.11
N PRO A 27 2.94 -5.69 -3.35
CA PRO A 27 3.85 -6.80 -3.58
C PRO A 27 5.21 -6.61 -2.89
N TYR A 28 5.77 -7.71 -2.38
CA TYR A 28 7.04 -7.72 -1.64
C TYR A 28 8.21 -7.22 -2.47
N ASP A 29 8.23 -7.54 -3.76
CA ASP A 29 9.24 -7.08 -4.73
C ASP A 29 9.10 -5.60 -5.10
N CYS A 30 8.02 -4.96 -4.67
CA CYS A 30 7.79 -3.53 -4.77
C CYS A 30 7.99 -2.87 -3.40
N CYS A 31 6.89 -2.62 -2.68
CA CYS A 31 6.91 -1.72 -1.54
C CYS A 31 6.80 -2.41 -0.18
N SER A 32 6.17 -3.59 -0.13
CA SER A 32 5.84 -4.29 1.12
C SER A 32 5.27 -3.38 2.24
N ASP A 33 4.45 -2.37 1.88
CA ASP A 33 3.90 -1.28 2.74
C ASP A 33 4.92 -0.36 3.43
N ARG A 34 6.23 -0.56 3.23
CA ARG A 34 7.29 0.20 3.89
C ARG A 34 7.94 1.23 2.99
N ASP A 35 8.08 0.87 1.72
CA ASP A 35 8.72 1.69 0.71
C ASP A 35 7.71 2.44 -0.15
N CYS A 36 6.41 2.43 0.22
CA CYS A 36 5.32 3.12 -0.47
C CYS A 36 4.91 4.40 0.23
N TRP A 37 4.55 5.42 -0.54
CA TRP A 37 3.82 6.58 -0.02
C TRP A 37 3.01 7.25 -1.15
N PRO A 38 1.98 8.02 -0.78
CA PRO A 38 1.18 8.75 -1.75
C PRO A 38 1.92 9.90 -2.41
N MET A 39 1.61 10.15 -3.66
CA MET A 39 2.11 11.30 -4.40
C MET A 39 1.03 12.37 -4.49
N GLY A 40 1.43 13.64 -4.60
CA GLY A 40 0.51 14.76 -4.78
C GLY A 40 0.74 15.92 -3.81
N LEU A 41 -0.34 16.61 -3.47
CA LEU A 41 -0.32 17.84 -2.67
C LEU A 41 -0.80 17.62 -1.23
N ASP A 42 -1.27 16.42 -0.91
CA ASP A 42 -1.73 16.06 0.43
C ASP A 42 -0.57 16.12 1.44
N ALA A 43 -0.87 16.37 2.71
CA ALA A 43 0.15 16.50 3.75
C ALA A 43 0.95 15.20 4.02
N ASP A 44 0.38 14.04 3.66
CA ASP A 44 1.05 12.74 3.76
C ASP A 44 1.81 12.36 2.49
N ALA A 45 1.71 13.17 1.42
CA ALA A 45 2.44 12.99 0.19
C ALA A 45 3.91 13.36 0.37
N ARG A 46 4.81 12.57 -0.22
CA ARG A 46 6.27 12.80 -0.12
C ARG A 46 6.92 13.20 -1.42
N GLU A 47 6.20 13.12 -2.54
CA GLU A 47 6.64 13.63 -3.84
C GLU A 47 5.40 14.08 -4.65
N PRO A 48 5.55 14.99 -5.63
CA PRO A 48 4.43 15.42 -6.46
C PRO A 48 3.96 14.28 -7.38
N GLU A 49 2.71 14.34 -7.82
CA GLU A 49 2.17 13.41 -8.82
C GLU A 49 3.06 13.35 -10.08
N PRO A 50 3.13 12.18 -10.75
CA PRO A 50 3.89 12.09 -11.97
C PRO A 50 3.19 12.88 -13.08
N ARG A 51 3.97 13.44 -14.00
CA ARG A 51 3.38 14.03 -15.21
C ARG A 51 2.85 12.91 -16.10
N ILE A 52 1.60 13.05 -16.53
CA ILE A 52 1.03 12.19 -17.57
C ILE A 52 1.64 12.62 -18.92
N VAL A 53 2.24 11.67 -19.62
CA VAL A 53 2.90 11.88 -20.92
C VAL A 53 2.42 10.83 -21.92
N PRO A 54 2.60 11.02 -23.24
CA PRO A 54 2.25 9.98 -24.20
C PRO A 54 2.90 8.64 -23.85
N GLY A 55 2.06 7.62 -23.66
CA GLY A 55 2.49 6.25 -23.34
C GLY A 55 2.72 5.94 -21.86
N GLY A 56 2.59 6.91 -20.94
CA GLY A 56 2.72 6.62 -19.51
C GLY A 56 2.91 7.82 -18.60
N TYR A 57 3.80 7.66 -17.63
CA TYR A 57 3.96 8.56 -16.49
C TYR A 57 5.44 8.89 -16.30
N LEU A 58 5.74 10.16 -16.02
CA LEU A 58 7.10 10.64 -15.78
C LEU A 58 7.18 11.26 -14.39
N THR A 59 7.97 10.66 -13.50
CA THR A 59 8.19 11.18 -12.15
C THR A 59 8.93 12.52 -12.19
N HIS A 60 8.90 13.25 -11.07
CA HIS A 60 9.56 14.56 -10.97
C HIS A 60 11.08 14.50 -11.20
N ASP A 61 11.71 13.35 -10.93
CA ASP A 61 13.14 13.09 -11.09
C ASP A 61 13.47 12.30 -12.38
N GLY A 62 12.51 12.14 -13.29
CA GLY A 62 12.78 11.69 -14.67
C GLY A 62 12.62 10.19 -14.92
N HIS A 63 12.05 9.42 -14.00
CA HIS A 63 11.75 8.01 -14.20
C HIS A 63 10.47 7.85 -15.02
N PHE A 64 10.60 7.28 -16.21
CA PHE A 64 9.45 6.94 -17.06
C PHE A 64 8.90 5.57 -16.71
N VAL A 65 7.58 5.48 -16.55
CA VAL A 65 6.84 4.23 -16.37
C VAL A 65 5.78 4.12 -17.46
N PRO A 66 5.84 3.10 -18.35
CA PRO A 66 4.82 2.92 -19.36
C PRO A 66 3.48 2.56 -18.72
N GLU A 67 2.38 3.01 -19.33
CA GLU A 67 1.04 2.77 -18.80
C GLU A 67 0.75 1.28 -18.59
N SER A 68 1.23 0.42 -19.51
CA SER A 68 1.09 -1.03 -19.45
C SER A 68 1.82 -1.70 -18.28
N ALA A 69 2.76 -1.01 -17.64
CA ALA A 69 3.50 -1.52 -16.47
C ALA A 69 3.01 -0.93 -15.13
N THR A 70 2.00 -0.07 -15.17
CA THR A 70 1.39 0.47 -13.96
C THR A 70 0.54 -0.57 -13.25
N ARG A 71 0.35 -0.36 -11.94
CA ARG A 71 -0.50 -1.18 -11.08
C ARG A 71 -1.66 -0.34 -10.57
N VAL A 72 -2.76 -0.98 -10.18
CA VAL A 72 -3.93 -0.25 -9.64
C VAL A 72 -3.65 0.16 -8.19
N SER A 73 -3.89 1.44 -7.88
CA SER A 73 -3.85 1.96 -6.51
C SER A 73 -5.12 1.61 -5.72
N LYS A 74 -5.00 1.32 -4.41
CA LYS A 74 -6.14 0.98 -3.53
C LYS A 74 -6.92 2.19 -3.12
N ASP A 75 -6.19 3.26 -2.80
CA ASP A 75 -6.71 4.47 -2.18
C ASP A 75 -7.05 5.52 -3.23
N GLY A 76 -6.91 5.18 -4.52
CA GLY A 76 -7.20 6.08 -5.62
C GLY A 76 -6.19 7.24 -5.73
N ARG A 77 -4.99 7.09 -5.17
CA ARG A 77 -3.88 8.05 -5.35
C ARG A 77 -2.72 7.43 -6.10
N PHE A 78 -1.84 8.25 -6.63
CA PHE A 78 -0.56 7.75 -7.15
C PHE A 78 0.34 7.31 -5.99
N HIS A 79 1.06 6.21 -6.16
CA HIS A 79 2.13 5.82 -5.23
C HIS A 79 3.33 5.30 -6.01
N ILE A 80 4.53 5.69 -5.58
CA ILE A 80 5.77 5.08 -6.06
C ILE A 80 6.44 4.31 -4.92
N CYS A 81 7.22 3.30 -5.29
CA CYS A 81 8.14 2.65 -4.37
C CYS A 81 9.55 3.27 -4.46
N ARG A 82 10.09 3.77 -3.35
CA ARG A 82 11.53 4.07 -3.20
C ARG A 82 12.05 3.46 -1.91
N SER A 83 13.30 3.03 -1.96
CA SER A 83 14.01 2.45 -0.83
C SER A 83 13.94 3.34 0.41
N GLY A 84 13.49 2.80 1.53
CA GLY A 84 13.35 3.51 2.80
C GLY A 84 12.09 4.38 2.91
N GLY A 85 11.24 4.41 1.87
CA GLY A 85 10.02 5.19 1.88
C GLY A 85 10.26 6.71 1.77
N THR A 86 11.42 7.18 1.33
CA THR A 86 11.78 8.60 1.33
C THR A 86 11.86 9.20 -0.08
N LEU A 87 11.65 10.51 -0.18
CA LEU A 87 11.78 11.28 -1.43
C LEU A 87 13.15 11.08 -2.12
N THR A 88 14.21 10.97 -1.33
CA THR A 88 15.59 10.78 -1.82
C THR A 88 15.97 9.32 -2.04
N GLY A 89 15.08 8.38 -1.75
CA GLY A 89 15.33 6.96 -1.95
C GLY A 89 15.44 6.61 -3.44
N THR A 90 16.19 5.55 -3.75
CA THR A 90 16.23 4.99 -5.10
C THR A 90 14.87 4.40 -5.45
N VAL A 91 14.33 4.74 -6.63
CA VAL A 91 13.08 4.15 -7.14
C VAL A 91 13.26 2.65 -7.31
N ILE A 92 12.35 1.87 -6.73
CA ILE A 92 12.42 0.41 -6.75
C ILE A 92 11.98 -0.09 -8.13
N ALA A 93 12.92 -0.73 -8.82
CA ALA A 93 12.71 -1.54 -10.00
C ALA A 93 12.99 -3.01 -9.66
N PRO A 94 11.96 -3.88 -9.60
CA PRO A 94 12.20 -5.31 -9.47
C PRO A 94 13.03 -5.79 -10.66
N SER A 95 13.93 -6.77 -10.44
CA SER A 95 14.80 -7.29 -11.51
C SER A 95 14.00 -7.62 -12.78
N GLN A 96 14.47 -7.13 -13.93
CA GLN A 96 13.85 -7.28 -15.25
C GLN A 96 12.41 -6.74 -15.37
N ARG A 97 11.94 -5.89 -14.45
CA ARG A 97 10.60 -5.29 -14.50
C ARG A 97 10.66 -3.76 -14.38
N PRO A 98 9.67 -3.05 -14.94
CA PRO A 98 9.57 -1.60 -14.79
C PRO A 98 9.36 -1.18 -13.32
N TYR A 99 9.64 0.10 -13.03
CA TYR A 99 9.45 0.69 -11.71
C TYR A 99 8.06 0.43 -11.14
N CYS A 100 7.98 0.29 -9.82
CA CYS A 100 6.71 0.10 -9.13
C CYS A 100 5.97 1.43 -8.97
N LEU A 101 5.08 1.72 -9.93
CA LEU A 101 4.12 2.83 -9.87
C LEU A 101 2.68 2.29 -9.79
N PHE A 102 1.96 2.74 -8.77
CA PHE A 102 0.53 2.51 -8.58
C PHE A 102 -0.24 3.76 -8.99
N VAL A 103 -1.29 3.60 -9.78
CA VAL A 103 -2.04 4.70 -10.39
C VAL A 103 -3.52 4.63 -10.01
N PRO A 104 -4.22 5.78 -9.92
CA PRO A 104 -5.65 5.82 -9.73
C PRO A 104 -6.36 5.30 -10.99
N LYS A 105 -6.68 4.01 -11.01
CA LYS A 105 -7.51 3.37 -12.04
C LYS A 105 -8.71 2.73 -11.35
N PRO A 106 -9.90 2.71 -11.97
CA PRO A 106 -11.01 1.93 -11.43
C PRO A 106 -10.57 0.46 -11.31
N ALA A 107 -10.69 -0.11 -10.11
CA ALA A 107 -10.60 -1.54 -9.93
C ALA A 107 -11.91 -2.14 -10.46
N TYR A 108 -11.90 -2.60 -11.71
CA TYR A 108 -13.02 -3.32 -12.33
C TYR A 108 -13.11 -4.75 -11.80
#